data_AF-A0A2N7XSU9-F1
#
_entry.id   AF-A0A2N7XSU9-F1
#
_cell.length_a   1.000
_cell.length_b   1.000
_cell.length_c   1.000
_cell.angle_alpha   90.00
_cell.angle_beta   90.00
_cell.angle_gamma   90.00
#
_symmetry.space_group_name_H-M   'P 1'
#
loop_
_entity.id
_entity.type
_entity.pdbx_description
1 polymer ?
#
loop_
_entity_poly.entity_id
_entity_poly.type
_entity_poly.pdbx_seq_one_letter_code
_entity_poly.pdbx_strand_id
1 'polypeptide(L)'
;MAAAGAQAEAALQDSMKQNRGEYLLVVTGSVPLNDAGIYTTIGGRTAKEILEEAVAGAKAVVAIGACAHWGNIQASRPNPT
;
A
#
# COMPACT_ATOMS: atom_id res chain seq x y z
N MET A 1 -13.30 1.60 -7.00
CA MET A 1 -14.14 2.59 -6.29
C MET A 1 -14.55 3.68 -7.28
N ALA A 2 -15.69 4.37 -7.06
CA ALA A 2 -16.11 5.51 -7.90
C ALA A 2 -15.48 6.85 -7.47
N ALA A 3 -15.18 7.01 -6.17
CA ALA A 3 -14.52 8.19 -5.63
C ALA A 3 -13.05 8.29 -6.08
N ALA A 4 -12.54 9.52 -6.17
CA ALA A 4 -11.15 9.85 -6.49
C ALA A 4 -10.64 11.00 -5.59
N GLY A 5 -9.33 11.22 -5.56
CA GLY A 5 -8.74 12.32 -4.78
C GLY A 5 -9.13 12.29 -3.30
N ALA A 6 -9.46 13.44 -2.74
CA ALA A 6 -9.80 13.60 -1.31
C ALA A 6 -10.98 12.70 -0.87
N GLN A 7 -11.95 12.45 -1.75
CA GLN A 7 -13.08 11.58 -1.45
C GLN A 7 -12.66 10.10 -1.34
N ALA A 8 -11.68 9.67 -2.14
CA ALA A 8 -11.13 8.31 -2.02
C ALA A 8 -10.31 8.15 -0.73
N GLU A 9 -9.51 9.16 -0.37
CA GLU A 9 -8.75 9.17 0.89
C GLU A 9 -9.66 9.16 2.11
N ALA A 10 -10.74 9.98 2.12
CA ALA A 10 -11.73 9.96 3.19
C ALA A 10 -12.39 8.58 3.34
N ALA A 11 -12.79 7.95 2.22
CA ALA A 11 -13.38 6.62 2.25
C ALA A 11 -12.39 5.54 2.75
N LEU A 12 -11.11 5.63 2.39
CA LEU A 12 -10.06 4.76 2.91
C LEU A 12 -9.93 4.89 4.43
N GLN A 13 -9.81 6.12 4.93
CA GLN A 13 -9.66 6.40 6.36
C GLN A 13 -10.88 5.96 7.18
N ASP A 14 -12.09 6.27 6.70
CA ASP A 14 -13.32 5.87 7.36
C ASP A 14 -13.46 4.34 7.41
N SER A 15 -13.16 3.65 6.30
CA SER A 15 -13.20 2.19 6.25
C SER A 15 -12.21 1.53 7.21
N MET A 16 -10.95 2.00 7.23
CA MET A 16 -9.94 1.47 8.15
C MET A 16 -10.29 1.73 9.62
N LYS A 17 -10.85 2.90 9.93
CA LYS A 17 -11.28 3.24 11.29
C LYS A 17 -12.46 2.40 11.75
N GLN A 18 -13.49 2.27 10.92
CA GLN A 18 -14.72 1.54 11.26
C GLN A 18 -14.51 0.03 11.40
N ASN A 19 -13.52 -0.54 10.68
CA ASN A 19 -13.28 -1.98 10.64
C ASN A 19 -11.97 -2.40 11.32
N ARG A 20 -11.37 -1.52 12.13
CA ARG A 20 -10.05 -1.75 12.74
C ARG A 20 -10.00 -3.07 13.52
N GLY A 21 -9.00 -3.89 13.22
CA GLY A 21 -8.79 -5.22 13.79
C GLY A 21 -9.56 -6.33 13.07
N GLU A 22 -10.49 -5.99 12.17
CA GLU A 22 -11.37 -6.95 11.51
C GLU A 22 -11.22 -6.99 9.98
N TYR A 23 -10.69 -5.95 9.34
CA TYR A 23 -10.48 -5.96 7.89
C TYR A 23 -9.27 -6.78 7.45
N LEU A 24 -9.37 -7.37 6.26
CA LEU A 24 -8.24 -7.96 5.55
C LEU A 24 -7.60 -6.90 4.66
N LEU A 25 -6.29 -6.70 4.80
CA LEU A 25 -5.52 -5.85 3.89
C LEU A 25 -4.99 -6.69 2.74
N VAL A 26 -5.39 -6.35 1.52
CA VAL A 26 -4.88 -6.98 0.31
C VAL A 26 -3.85 -6.06 -0.33
N VAL A 27 -2.62 -6.54 -0.45
CA VAL A 27 -1.50 -5.78 -1.04
C VAL A 27 -1.15 -6.36 -2.38
N THR A 28 -1.11 -5.51 -3.40
CA THR A 28 -0.64 -5.84 -4.75
C THR A 28 0.38 -4.79 -5.18
N GLY A 29 1.41 -5.22 -5.93
CA GLY A 29 2.57 -4.37 -6.25
C GLY A 29 3.68 -4.46 -5.20
N SER A 30 4.90 -4.06 -5.59
CA SER A 30 6.04 -3.96 -4.67
C SER A 30 6.13 -2.56 -4.07
N VAL A 31 6.79 -2.43 -2.92
CA VAL A 31 7.01 -1.14 -2.26
C VAL A 31 8.45 -0.68 -2.51
N PRO A 32 8.66 0.42 -3.25
CA PRO A 32 10.00 0.96 -3.46
C PRO A 32 10.54 1.60 -2.18
N LEU A 33 11.85 1.48 -1.97
CA LEU A 33 12.53 1.92 -0.74
C LEU A 33 13.66 2.92 -1.02
N ASN A 34 14.17 2.98 -2.25
CA ASN A 34 15.20 3.94 -2.65
C ASN A 34 14.64 5.36 -2.62
N ASP A 35 15.54 6.34 -2.43
CA ASP A 35 15.21 7.77 -2.37
C ASP A 35 14.03 8.07 -1.43
N ALA A 36 14.02 7.42 -0.26
CA ALA A 36 12.96 7.52 0.74
C ALA A 36 11.56 7.12 0.24
N GLY A 37 11.47 6.25 -0.77
CA GLY A 37 10.22 5.66 -1.26
C GLY A 37 9.42 6.56 -2.22
N ILE A 38 10.02 7.65 -2.72
CA ILE A 38 9.32 8.62 -3.59
C ILE A 38 8.91 8.05 -4.95
N TYR A 39 9.46 6.90 -5.36
CA TYR A 39 9.13 6.23 -6.61
C TYR A 39 7.67 5.75 -6.69
N THR A 40 6.94 5.72 -5.57
CA THR A 40 5.49 5.55 -5.59
C THR A 40 4.85 6.40 -4.51
N THR A 41 4.11 7.43 -4.93
CA THR A 41 3.34 8.31 -4.05
C THR A 41 1.86 8.30 -4.41
N ILE A 42 1.01 8.36 -3.39
CA ILE A 42 -0.45 8.38 -3.48
C ILE A 42 -0.92 9.48 -2.53
N GLY A 43 -1.66 10.46 -3.04
CA GLY A 43 -2.10 11.60 -2.23
C GLY A 43 -0.96 12.41 -1.58
N GLY A 44 0.24 12.39 -2.18
CA GLY A 44 1.44 13.06 -1.64
C GLY A 44 2.18 12.28 -0.55
N ARG A 45 1.77 11.04 -0.25
CA ARG A 45 2.41 10.15 0.72
C ARG A 45 3.04 8.96 0.01
N THR A 46 4.10 8.40 0.55
CA THR A 46 4.75 7.22 -0.03
C THR A 46 3.89 5.97 0.14
N ALA A 47 4.02 5.01 -0.79
CA ALA A 47 3.36 3.71 -0.66
C ALA A 47 3.74 2.98 0.63
N LYS A 48 4.98 3.16 1.12
CA LYS A 48 5.46 2.61 2.39
C LYS A 48 4.65 3.15 3.58
N GLU A 49 4.50 4.47 3.68
CA GLU A 49 3.74 5.10 4.78
C GLU A 49 2.28 4.63 4.81
N ILE A 50 1.65 4.56 3.64
CA ILE A 50 0.26 4.09 3.52
C ILE A 50 0.15 2.61 3.90
N LEU A 51 1.11 1.79 3.46
CA LEU A 51 1.13 0.36 3.82
C LEU A 51 1.29 0.17 5.33
N GLU A 52 2.24 0.86 5.96
CA GLU A 52 2.48 0.75 7.40
C GLU A 52 1.25 1.18 8.22
N GLU A 53 0.58 2.26 7.81
CA GLU A 53 -0.68 2.70 8.42
C GLU A 53 -1.79 1.64 8.30
N ALA A 54 -2.00 1.10 7.09
CA ALA A 54 -3.03 0.11 6.83
C ALA A 54 -2.75 -1.24 7.52
N VAL A 55 -1.48 -1.66 7.61
CA VAL A 55 -1.10 -2.89 8.31
C VAL A 55 -1.40 -2.78 9.81
N ALA A 56 -1.21 -1.61 10.41
CA ALA A 56 -1.41 -1.40 11.85
C ALA A 56 -2.86 -1.60 12.33
N GLY A 57 -3.84 -1.64 11.42
CA GLY A 57 -5.25 -1.90 11.73
C GLY A 57 -5.80 -3.19 11.12
N ALA A 58 -5.02 -3.94 10.36
CA ALA A 58 -5.50 -5.12 9.65
C ALA A 58 -5.56 -6.36 10.57
N LYS A 59 -6.57 -7.21 10.37
CA LYS A 59 -6.67 -8.53 10.99
C LYS A 59 -5.64 -9.50 10.41
N ALA A 60 -5.48 -9.44 9.09
CA ALA A 60 -4.46 -10.17 8.35
C ALA A 60 -4.14 -9.42 7.06
N VAL A 61 -2.95 -9.71 6.53
CA VAL A 61 -2.42 -9.12 5.31
C VAL A 61 -2.25 -10.23 4.27
N VAL A 62 -2.77 -10.02 3.07
CA VAL A 62 -2.61 -10.92 1.94
C VAL A 62 -1.76 -10.23 0.88
N ALA A 63 -0.51 -10.66 0.75
CA ALA A 63 0.36 -10.26 -0.34
C ALA A 63 -0.01 -11.05 -1.60
N ILE A 64 -0.74 -10.41 -2.52
CA ILE A 64 -1.23 -11.05 -3.75
C ILE A 64 -0.27 -10.80 -4.89
N GLY A 65 0.22 -11.90 -5.47
CA GLY A 65 1.08 -11.91 -6.65
C GLY A 65 2.57 -11.76 -6.34
N ALA A 66 3.40 -12.11 -7.33
CA ALA A 66 4.86 -12.10 -7.18
C ALA A 66 5.43 -10.71 -6.88
N CYS A 67 4.74 -9.63 -7.27
CA CYS A 67 5.18 -8.27 -6.96
C CYS A 67 5.16 -7.99 -5.46
N ALA A 68 4.05 -8.31 -4.78
CA ALA A 68 3.91 -8.07 -3.35
C ALA A 68 4.72 -9.06 -2.51
N HIS A 69 4.94 -10.28 -3.01
CA HIS A 69 5.67 -11.32 -2.29
C HIS A 69 7.20 -11.27 -2.49
N TRP A 70 7.65 -11.03 -3.72
CA TRP A 70 9.07 -11.15 -4.12
C TRP A 70 9.62 -9.93 -4.84
N GLY A 71 8.81 -8.88 -5.04
CA GLY A 71 9.20 -7.71 -5.81
C GLY A 71 9.04 -7.84 -7.33
N ASN A 72 9.07 -9.05 -7.92
CA ASN A 72 8.91 -9.29 -9.37
C ASN A 72 9.91 -8.48 -10.24
N ILE A 73 9.49 -8.03 -11.42
CA ILE A 73 10.35 -7.45 -12.45
C ILE A 73 11.02 -6.16 -11.99
N GLN A 74 10.33 -5.36 -11.19
CA GLN A 74 10.87 -4.11 -10.67
C GLN A 74 11.98 -4.32 -9.62
N ALA A 75 11.98 -5.45 -8.91
CA ALA A 75 13.07 -5.85 -8.01
C ALA A 75 14.20 -6.63 -8.70
N SER A 76 14.07 -6.93 -10.00
CA SER A 76 15.14 -7.57 -10.77
C SER A 76 16.29 -6.61 -11.01
N ARG A 77 17.53 -7.12 -11.14
CA ARG A 77 18.72 -6.29 -11.38
C ARG A 77 18.48 -5.35 -12.58
N PRO A 78 18.76 -4.03 -12.45
CA PRO A 78 19.53 -3.39 -11.36
C PRO A 78 18.70 -2.93 -10.14
N ASN A 79 17.39 -3.19 -10.08
CA ASN A 79 16.47 -2.75 -9.03
C ASN A 79 16.61 -1.26 -8.67
N PRO A 80 16.16 -0.34 -9.55
CA PRO A 80 16.42 1.09 -9.37
C PRO A 80 15.59 1.76 -8.27
N THR A 81 14.53 1.13 -7.76
CA THR A 81 13.51 1.77 -6.90
C THR A 81 13.42 1.19 -5.49
#